data_AF-A0A7V5NWV7-F1
#
_entry.id   AF-A0A7V5NWV7-F1
#
_cell.length_a   1.000
_cell.length_b   1.000
_cell.length_c   1.000
_cell.angle_alpha   90.00
_cell.angle_beta   90.00
_cell.angle_gamma   90.00
#
_symmetry.space_group_name_H-M   'P 1'
#
loop_
_entity.id
_entity.type
_entity.pdbx_description
1 polymer ?
#
loop_
_entity_poly.entity_id
_entity_poly.type
_entity_poly.pdbx_seq_one_letter_code
_entity_poly.pdbx_strand_id
1 'polypeptide(L)'
;KAVQKRWPDISKDRMTHEVIRDMIGYMVNDLLVESRARLRRYNPKSAEEIRHLPGPIIGFSETFRAEEKPLRTFLFENMYRHYKVNRMMGQAARVVEELFGLFINDPSLLPTELRAQCDGPGQAQTARVICDYIAGMTDRYAVEEHRKLFSVTGWLAH
;
A
#
# COMPACT_ATOMS: atom_id res chain seq x y z
N LYS A 1 -1.43 25.63 -15.21
CA LYS A 1 -1.46 27.06 -15.63
C LYS A 1 -1.12 28.03 -14.48
N ALA A 2 -1.62 27.82 -13.25
CA ALA A 2 -1.31 28.70 -12.11
C ALA A 2 0.18 28.75 -11.74
N VAL A 3 0.84 27.59 -11.60
CA VAL A 3 2.29 27.51 -11.29
C VAL A 3 3.15 28.18 -12.35
N GLN A 4 2.88 27.95 -13.63
CA GLN A 4 3.63 28.54 -14.75
C GLN A 4 3.43 30.06 -14.85
N LYS A 5 2.28 30.58 -14.40
CA LYS A 5 2.04 32.03 -14.31
C LYS A 5 2.82 32.65 -13.13
N ARG A 6 2.97 31.92 -12.02
CA ARG A 6 3.76 32.34 -10.85
C ARG A 6 5.26 32.24 -11.12
N TRP A 7 5.68 31.28 -11.92
CA TRP A 7 7.07 31.00 -12.27
C TRP A 7 7.23 30.74 -13.79
N PRO A 8 7.40 31.79 -14.60
CA PRO A 8 7.45 31.67 -16.07
C PRO A 8 8.60 30.80 -16.58
N ASP A 9 9.77 30.87 -15.94
CA ASP A 9 11.01 30.20 -16.37
C ASP A 9 11.31 28.91 -15.58
N ILE A 10 10.29 28.32 -14.94
CA ILE A 10 10.47 27.11 -14.12
C ILE A 10 10.82 25.89 -14.99
N SER A 11 11.81 25.10 -14.57
CA SER A 11 12.11 23.83 -15.23
C SER A 11 10.96 22.84 -15.08
N LYS A 12 10.82 21.89 -16.02
CA LYS A 12 9.75 20.88 -15.99
C LYS A 12 9.70 20.09 -14.68
N ASP A 13 10.85 19.68 -14.15
CA ASP A 13 10.91 18.91 -12.90
C ASP A 13 10.44 19.74 -11.70
N ARG A 14 10.89 20.99 -11.60
CA ARG A 14 10.45 21.90 -10.55
C ARG A 14 8.96 22.23 -10.70
N MET A 15 8.47 22.37 -11.93
CA MET A 15 7.05 22.58 -12.20
C MET A 15 6.22 21.41 -11.67
N THR A 16 6.64 20.17 -11.90
CA THR A 16 5.98 18.97 -11.37
C THR A 16 5.94 19.00 -9.85
N HIS A 17 7.07 19.29 -9.20
CA HIS A 17 7.13 19.40 -7.73
C HIS A 17 6.22 20.51 -7.18
N GLU A 18 6.18 21.68 -7.81
CA GLU A 18 5.30 22.78 -7.38
C GLU A 18 3.82 22.43 -7.58
N VAL A 19 3.46 21.76 -8.67
CA VAL A 19 2.08 21.29 -8.89
C VAL A 19 1.68 20.28 -7.82
N ILE A 20 2.55 19.31 -7.50
CA ILE A 20 2.31 18.33 -6.43
C ILE A 20 2.16 19.04 -5.08
N ARG A 21 3.03 20.01 -4.77
CA ARG A 21 2.97 20.77 -3.53
C ARG A 21 1.65 21.55 -3.40
N ASP A 22 1.25 22.29 -4.44
CA ASP A 22 0.00 23.04 -4.44
C ASP A 22 -1.18 22.08 -4.24
N MET A 23 -1.19 20.92 -4.92
CA MET A 23 -2.23 19.89 -4.75
C MET A 23 -2.31 19.36 -3.32
N ILE A 24 -1.17 19.01 -2.70
CA ILE A 24 -1.13 18.60 -1.29
C ILE A 24 -1.66 19.71 -0.39
N GLY A 25 -1.31 20.97 -0.67
CA GLY A 25 -1.82 22.13 0.05
C GLY A 25 -3.35 22.23 0.01
N TYR A 26 -3.94 22.06 -1.18
CA TYR A 26 -5.40 22.04 -1.33
C TYR A 26 -6.05 20.87 -0.58
N MET A 27 -5.49 19.66 -0.67
CA MET A 27 -5.97 18.49 0.05
C MET A 27 -5.95 18.71 1.57
N VAL A 28 -4.81 19.15 2.12
CA VAL A 28 -4.64 19.37 3.56
C VAL A 28 -5.60 20.46 4.05
N ASN A 29 -5.77 21.53 3.28
CA ASN A 29 -6.69 22.60 3.64
C ASN A 29 -8.15 22.13 3.69
N ASP A 30 -8.63 21.42 2.66
CA ASP A 30 -9.99 20.86 2.67
C ASP A 30 -10.20 19.91 3.85
N LEU A 31 -9.26 18.98 4.06
CA LEU A 31 -9.30 18.02 5.16
C LEU A 31 -9.43 18.71 6.51
N LEU A 32 -8.64 19.76 6.77
CA LEU A 32 -8.68 20.51 8.02
C LEU A 32 -9.99 21.28 8.20
N VAL A 33 -10.49 21.91 7.13
CA VAL A 33 -11.75 22.69 7.16
C VAL A 33 -12.92 21.76 7.45
N GLU A 34 -13.05 20.67 6.70
CA GLU A 34 -14.13 19.70 6.85
C GLU A 34 -14.06 18.98 8.20
N SER A 35 -12.88 18.54 8.63
CA SER A 35 -12.72 17.85 9.92
C SER A 35 -13.11 18.75 11.08
N ARG A 36 -12.73 20.04 11.04
CA ARG A 36 -13.17 21.04 12.04
C ARG A 36 -14.67 21.27 12.01
N ALA A 37 -15.28 21.28 10.81
CA ALA A 37 -16.72 21.42 10.68
C ALA A 37 -17.46 20.22 11.29
N ARG A 38 -17.00 18.98 11.03
CA ARG A 38 -17.55 17.75 11.63
C ARG A 38 -17.39 17.74 13.15
N LEU A 39 -16.21 18.11 13.67
CA LEU A 39 -15.99 18.22 15.10
C LEU A 39 -16.95 19.21 15.77
N ARG A 40 -17.18 20.38 15.16
CA ARG A 40 -18.16 21.35 15.69
C ARG A 40 -19.59 20.83 15.60
N ARG A 41 -19.95 20.17 14.50
CA ARG A 41 -21.29 19.63 14.27
C ARG A 41 -21.67 18.53 15.27
N TYR A 42 -20.77 17.57 15.48
CA TYR A 42 -21.03 16.44 16.37
C TYR A 42 -20.63 16.69 17.82
N ASN A 43 -19.71 17.63 18.06
CA ASN A 43 -19.26 18.07 19.38
C ASN A 43 -18.94 16.92 20.37
N PRO A 44 -18.22 15.87 19.95
CA PRO A 44 -17.94 14.73 20.82
C PRO A 44 -17.06 15.18 22.00
N LYS A 45 -17.34 14.69 23.19
CA LYS A 45 -16.61 15.00 24.42
C LYS A 45 -15.57 13.94 24.79
N SER A 46 -15.57 12.82 24.08
CA SER A 46 -14.64 11.72 24.31
C SER A 46 -14.30 10.97 23.02
N ALA A 47 -13.20 10.22 23.05
CA ALA A 47 -12.85 9.31 21.96
C ALA A 47 -13.92 8.22 21.76
N GLU A 48 -14.62 7.85 22.83
CA GLU A 48 -15.70 6.86 22.77
C GLU A 48 -16.90 7.38 21.99
N GLU A 49 -17.28 8.64 22.20
CA GLU A 49 -18.34 9.27 21.42
C GLU A 49 -17.97 9.34 19.94
N ILE A 50 -16.69 9.61 19.59
CA ILE A 50 -16.22 9.61 18.20
C ILE A 50 -16.46 8.25 17.53
N ARG A 51 -16.20 7.14 18.23
CA ARG A 51 -16.40 5.78 17.70
C ARG A 51 -17.86 5.46 17.39
N HIS A 52 -18.78 6.09 18.11
CA HIS A 52 -20.22 5.90 17.97
C HIS A 52 -20.87 6.86 16.96
N LEU A 53 -20.10 7.73 16.31
CA LEU A 53 -20.63 8.64 15.29
C LEU A 53 -20.98 7.90 13.99
N PRO A 54 -21.97 8.41 13.22
CA PRO A 54 -22.42 7.77 11.98
C PRO A 54 -21.39 7.81 10.85
N GLY A 55 -20.27 8.53 11.03
CA GLY A 55 -19.23 8.64 10.02
C GLY A 55 -17.93 9.21 10.56
N PRO A 56 -16.85 9.14 9.77
CA PRO A 56 -15.53 9.57 10.20
C PRO A 56 -15.48 11.09 10.40
N ILE A 57 -14.89 11.51 11.53
CA ILE A 57 -14.62 12.92 11.82
C ILE A 57 -13.53 13.48 10.89
N ILE A 58 -12.50 12.69 10.61
CA ILE A 58 -11.42 13.09 9.71
C ILE A 58 -11.78 12.65 8.29
N GLY A 59 -11.90 13.60 7.38
CA GLY A 59 -12.15 13.29 5.99
C GLY A 59 -12.33 14.52 5.11
N PHE A 60 -12.15 14.33 3.81
CA PHE A 60 -12.42 15.34 2.80
C PHE A 60 -13.92 15.66 2.73
N SER A 61 -14.22 16.89 2.33
CA SER A 61 -15.57 17.34 2.03
C SER A 61 -16.16 16.56 0.85
N GLU A 62 -17.49 16.53 0.76
CA GLU A 62 -18.16 15.91 -0.39
C GLU A 62 -17.80 16.63 -1.70
N THR A 63 -17.69 17.96 -1.66
CA THR A 63 -17.28 18.79 -2.79
C THR A 63 -15.87 18.42 -3.27
N PHE A 64 -14.91 18.34 -2.35
CA PHE A 64 -13.53 17.96 -2.71
C PHE A 64 -13.47 16.57 -3.32
N ARG A 65 -14.20 15.60 -2.76
CA ARG A 65 -14.29 14.24 -3.32
C ARG A 65 -14.87 14.22 -4.73
N ALA A 66 -15.85 15.07 -5.02
CA ALA A 66 -16.41 15.19 -6.36
C ALA A 66 -15.39 15.75 -7.36
N GLU A 67 -14.60 16.75 -6.95
CA GLU A 67 -13.55 17.37 -7.76
C GLU A 67 -12.31 16.47 -7.94
N GLU A 68 -11.96 15.66 -6.95
CA GLU A 68 -10.83 14.72 -6.98
C GLU A 68 -11.12 13.50 -7.85
N LYS A 69 -12.39 13.09 -7.96
CA LYS A 69 -12.79 11.85 -8.66
C LYS A 69 -12.23 11.73 -10.09
N PRO A 70 -12.30 12.74 -10.98
CA PRO A 70 -11.76 12.65 -12.33
C PRO A 70 -10.24 12.45 -12.35
N LEU A 71 -9.50 13.15 -11.49
CA LEU A 71 -8.05 13.00 -11.36
C LEU A 71 -7.71 11.58 -10.90
N ARG A 72 -8.42 11.07 -9.89
CA ARG A 72 -8.23 9.71 -9.40
C ARG A 72 -8.50 8.68 -10.50
N THR A 73 -9.56 8.84 -11.28
CA THR A 73 -9.87 7.98 -12.44
C THR A 73 -8.76 8.05 -13.49
N PHE A 74 -8.27 9.25 -13.82
CA PHE A 74 -7.16 9.41 -14.75
C PHE A 74 -5.89 8.70 -14.27
N LEU A 75 -5.49 8.88 -13.01
CA LEU A 75 -4.33 8.23 -12.43
C LEU A 75 -4.50 6.71 -12.37
N PHE A 76 -5.70 6.23 -12.07
CA PHE A 76 -6.02 4.80 -12.08
C PHE A 76 -5.73 4.17 -13.44
N GLU A 77 -6.25 4.75 -14.52
CA GLU A 77 -6.06 4.21 -15.87
C GLU A 77 -4.62 4.40 -16.37
N ASN A 78 -4.00 5.54 -16.13
CA ASN A 78 -2.72 5.90 -16.77
C ASN A 78 -1.48 5.55 -15.95
N MET A 79 -1.61 5.38 -14.63
CA MET A 79 -0.49 5.06 -13.75
C MET A 79 -0.64 3.65 -13.17
N TYR A 80 -1.75 3.37 -12.49
CA TYR A 80 -1.92 2.10 -11.77
C TYR A 80 -2.15 0.91 -12.70
N ARG A 81 -2.85 1.10 -13.84
CA ARG A 81 -3.05 0.06 -14.85
C ARG A 81 -2.02 0.07 -15.97
N HIS A 82 -0.99 0.91 -15.86
CA HIS A 82 0.07 0.97 -16.84
C HIS A 82 0.80 -0.40 -16.91
N TYR A 83 1.12 -0.86 -18.12
CA TYR A 83 1.63 -2.23 -18.34
C TYR A 83 2.84 -2.59 -17.47
N LYS A 84 3.72 -1.62 -17.16
CA LYS A 84 4.86 -1.82 -16.25
C LYS A 84 4.43 -2.15 -14.82
N VAL A 85 3.42 -1.45 -14.30
CA VAL A 85 2.87 -1.68 -12.96
C VAL A 85 2.16 -3.04 -12.93
N ASN A 86 1.32 -3.33 -13.93
CA ASN A 86 0.65 -4.63 -14.02
C ASN A 86 1.65 -5.79 -14.08
N ARG A 87 2.76 -5.63 -14.83
CA ARG A 87 3.82 -6.64 -14.91
C ARG A 87 4.49 -6.86 -13.55
N MET A 88 4.83 -5.79 -12.84
CA MET A 88 5.43 -5.88 -11.52
C MET A 88 4.48 -6.53 -10.50
N MET A 89 3.19 -6.14 -10.50
CA MET A 89 2.18 -6.75 -9.64
C MET A 89 1.99 -8.24 -9.95
N GLY A 90 1.98 -8.62 -11.24
CA GLY A 90 1.90 -10.03 -11.63
C GLY A 90 3.12 -10.85 -11.18
N GLN A 91 4.32 -10.26 -11.21
CA GLN A 91 5.53 -10.92 -10.69
C GLN A 91 5.48 -11.06 -9.16
N ALA A 92 5.08 -10.01 -8.45
CA ALA A 92 4.94 -10.05 -6.99
C ALA A 92 3.90 -11.08 -6.54
N ALA A 93 2.74 -11.13 -7.19
CA ALA A 93 1.70 -12.12 -6.91
C ALA A 93 2.22 -13.56 -7.07
N ARG A 94 2.96 -13.82 -8.16
CA ARG A 94 3.56 -15.14 -8.40
C ARG A 94 4.59 -15.52 -7.33
N VAL A 95 5.46 -14.59 -6.94
CA VAL A 95 6.45 -14.83 -5.89
C VAL A 95 5.76 -15.23 -4.57
N VAL A 96 4.72 -14.49 -4.17
CA VAL A 96 3.96 -14.76 -2.96
C VAL A 96 3.24 -16.11 -3.03
N GLU A 97 2.57 -16.39 -4.16
CA GLU A 97 1.86 -17.65 -4.38
C GLU A 97 2.80 -18.85 -4.33
N GLU A 98 3.94 -18.77 -5.00
CA GLU A 98 4.94 -19.86 -5.04
C GLU A 98 5.59 -20.06 -3.65
N LEU A 99 5.99 -18.98 -2.96
CA LEU A 99 6.52 -19.08 -1.59
C LEU A 99 5.51 -19.69 -0.62
N PHE A 100 4.26 -19.21 -0.65
CA PHE A 100 3.21 -19.73 0.21
C PHE A 100 2.96 -21.21 -0.09
N GLY A 101 2.81 -21.55 -1.36
CA GLY A 101 2.59 -22.92 -1.83
C GLY A 101 3.71 -23.87 -1.43
N LEU A 102 4.97 -23.43 -1.48
CA LEU A 102 6.10 -24.23 -1.05
C LEU A 102 6.06 -24.50 0.46
N PHE A 103 5.94 -23.45 1.27
CA PHE A 103 5.98 -23.60 2.73
C PHE A 103 4.77 -24.33 3.30
N ILE A 104 3.57 -24.18 2.72
CA ILE A 104 2.37 -24.84 3.25
C ILE A 104 2.39 -26.35 2.98
N ASN A 105 3.01 -26.77 1.87
CA ASN A 105 3.17 -28.17 1.51
C ASN A 105 4.36 -28.81 2.24
N ASP A 106 5.42 -28.03 2.48
CA ASP A 106 6.59 -28.48 3.23
C ASP A 106 7.07 -27.43 4.25
N PRO A 107 6.46 -27.40 5.45
CA PRO A 107 6.87 -26.50 6.53
C PRO A 107 8.29 -26.77 7.04
N SER A 108 8.94 -27.86 6.64
CA SER A 108 10.32 -28.15 7.04
C SER A 108 11.33 -27.15 6.47
N LEU A 109 10.95 -26.46 5.39
CA LEU A 109 11.72 -25.43 4.71
C LEU A 109 11.67 -24.06 5.41
N LEU A 110 10.81 -23.89 6.41
CA LEU A 110 10.76 -22.68 7.22
C LEU A 110 11.95 -22.63 8.21
N PRO A 111 12.37 -21.41 8.64
CA PRO A 111 13.20 -21.23 9.81
C PRO A 111 12.69 -22.03 11.02
N THR A 112 13.62 -22.55 11.84
CA THR A 112 13.31 -23.54 12.89
C THR A 112 12.29 -23.02 13.90
N GLU A 113 12.38 -21.73 14.24
CA GLU A 113 11.52 -21.05 15.20
C GLU A 113 10.09 -20.89 14.67
N LEU A 114 9.94 -20.73 13.36
CA LEU A 114 8.63 -20.63 12.70
C LEU A 114 8.02 -22.01 12.52
N ARG A 115 8.82 -22.99 12.09
CA ARG A 115 8.39 -24.39 11.98
C ARG A 115 7.86 -24.94 13.30
N ALA A 116 8.45 -24.56 14.44
CA ALA A 116 7.99 -24.99 15.76
C ALA A 116 6.57 -24.49 16.12
N GLN A 117 6.07 -23.46 15.42
CA GLN A 117 4.72 -22.91 15.60
C GLN A 117 3.69 -23.52 14.63
N CYS A 118 4.15 -24.39 13.72
CA CYS A 118 3.32 -25.08 12.75
C CYS A 118 2.72 -26.36 13.34
N ASP A 119 1.46 -26.62 12.99
CA ASP A 119 0.70 -27.83 13.32
C ASP A 119 0.69 -28.89 12.19
N GLY A 120 1.37 -28.60 11.07
CA GLY A 120 1.64 -29.57 9.99
C GLY A 120 1.29 -29.05 8.59
N PRO A 121 1.65 -29.79 7.53
CA PRO A 121 1.37 -29.40 6.15
C PRO A 121 -0.13 -29.18 5.89
N GLY A 122 -0.47 -28.11 5.17
CA GLY A 122 -1.85 -27.79 4.78
C GLY A 122 -2.78 -27.30 5.90
N GLN A 123 -2.28 -27.20 7.14
CA GLN A 123 -3.11 -26.87 8.30
C GLN A 123 -3.29 -25.35 8.49
N ALA A 124 -4.38 -24.96 9.18
CA ALA A 124 -4.77 -23.57 9.32
C ALA A 124 -3.77 -22.74 10.15
N GLN A 125 -3.23 -23.29 11.24
CA GLN A 125 -2.23 -22.58 12.05
C GLN A 125 -0.91 -22.45 11.28
N THR A 126 -0.50 -23.49 10.56
CA THR A 126 0.66 -23.43 9.65
C THR A 126 0.49 -22.36 8.57
N ALA A 127 -0.68 -22.28 7.93
CA ALA A 127 -0.98 -21.22 6.96
C ALA A 127 -0.88 -19.82 7.58
N ARG A 128 -1.33 -19.64 8.83
CA ARG A 128 -1.22 -18.37 9.55
C ARG A 128 0.24 -17.97 9.78
N VAL A 129 1.08 -18.89 10.25
CA VAL A 129 2.52 -18.66 10.46
C VAL A 129 3.20 -18.26 9.15
N ILE A 130 2.88 -18.92 8.04
CA ILE A 130 3.44 -18.62 6.72
C ILE A 130 2.98 -17.24 6.23
N CYS A 131 1.70 -16.89 6.41
CA CYS A 131 1.19 -15.57 6.06
C CYS A 131 1.93 -14.46 6.81
N ASP A 132 2.12 -14.62 8.12
CA ASP A 132 2.83 -13.63 8.94
C ASP A 132 4.30 -13.53 8.54
N TYR A 133 4.94 -14.67 8.22
CA TYR A 133 6.32 -14.70 7.72
C TYR A 133 6.47 -13.97 6.39
N ILE A 134 5.61 -14.26 5.40
CA ILE A 134 5.63 -13.61 4.08
C ILE A 134 5.30 -12.12 4.20
N ALA A 135 4.31 -11.75 5.00
CA ALA A 135 3.93 -10.36 5.22
C ALA A 135 5.04 -9.54 5.93
N GLY A 136 5.90 -10.20 6.71
CA GLY A 136 7.08 -9.60 7.34
C GLY A 136 8.27 -9.41 6.39
N MET A 137 8.23 -9.95 5.17
CA MET A 137 9.32 -9.81 4.21
C MET A 137 9.35 -8.43 3.56
N THR A 138 10.56 -7.92 3.32
CA THR A 138 10.74 -6.82 2.36
C THR A 138 10.70 -7.36 0.93
N ASP A 139 10.33 -6.54 -0.05
CA ASP A 139 10.31 -6.93 -1.47
C ASP A 139 11.63 -7.57 -1.91
N ARG A 140 12.77 -6.97 -1.51
CA ARG A 140 14.11 -7.49 -1.83
C ARG A 140 14.32 -8.89 -1.25
N TYR A 141 13.94 -9.08 0.01
CA TYR A 141 14.10 -10.36 0.68
C TYR A 141 13.20 -11.44 0.05
N ALA A 142 11.93 -11.14 -0.22
CA ALA A 142 11.01 -12.09 -0.84
C ALA A 142 11.52 -12.57 -2.21
N VAL A 143 12.07 -11.66 -3.03
CA VAL A 143 12.67 -12.01 -4.33
C VAL A 143 13.94 -12.85 -4.17
N GLU A 144 14.81 -12.53 -3.21
CA GLU A 144 16.02 -13.31 -2.95
C GLU A 144 15.70 -14.72 -2.44
N GLU A 145 14.74 -14.82 -1.51
CA GLU A 145 14.32 -16.08 -0.92
C GLU A 145 13.66 -16.97 -1.97
N HIS A 146 12.77 -16.40 -2.78
CA HIS A 146 12.19 -17.07 -3.93
C HIS A 146 13.26 -17.60 -4.91
N ARG A 147 14.27 -16.78 -5.24
CA ARG A 147 15.37 -17.24 -6.10
C ARG A 147 16.14 -18.40 -5.48
N LYS A 148 16.44 -18.38 -4.18
CA LYS A 148 17.17 -19.47 -3.51
C LYS A 148 16.39 -20.79 -3.56
N LEU A 149 15.08 -20.72 -3.33
CA LEU A 149 14.22 -21.90 -3.21
C LEU A 149 13.79 -22.48 -4.58
N PHE A 150 13.68 -21.63 -5.60
CA PHE A 150 13.16 -22.03 -6.92
C PHE A 150 14.21 -22.04 -8.05
N SER A 151 15.44 -21.58 -7.81
CA SER A 151 16.52 -21.64 -8.81
C SER A 151 17.58 -22.69 -8.45
N VAL A 152 18.02 -23.44 -9.47
CA VAL A 152 19.09 -24.45 -9.37
C VAL A 152 20.44 -23.80 -9.02
N THR A 153 20.60 -22.50 -9.29
CA THR A 153 21.87 -21.77 -9.11
C THR A 153 22.21 -21.49 -7.64
N GLY A 154 21.24 -21.57 -6.71
CA GLY A 154 21.50 -21.47 -5.27
C GLY A 154 22.44 -22.56 -4.73
N TRP A 155 22.53 -23.70 -5.43
CA TRP A 155 23.42 -24.81 -5.09
C TRP A 155 24.87 -24.64 -5.58
N LEU A 156 25.12 -23.73 -6.52
CA LEU A 156 26.43 -23.55 -7.16
C LEU A 156 27.18 -22.29 -6.69
N ALA A 157 26.57 -21.50 -5.79
CA ALA A 157 27.13 -20.23 -5.29
C ALA A 157 27.76 -20.35 -3.89
N HIS A 158 27.91 -21.58 -3.37
CA HIS A 158 28.62 -21.89 -2.14
C HIS A 158 29.84 -22.76 -2.42
#